data_AF-A0A934I9L0-F1
#
_entry.id   AF-A0A934I9L0-F1
#
_cell.length_a   1.000
_cell.length_b   1.000
_cell.length_c   1.000
_cell.angle_alpha   90.00
_cell.angle_beta   90.00
_cell.angle_gamma   90.00
#
_symmetry.space_group_name_H-M   'P 1'
#
loop_
_entity.id
_entity.type
_entity.pdbx_description
1 polymer ?
#
loop_
_entity_poly.entity_id
_entity_poly.type
_entity_poly.pdbx_seq_one_letter_code
_entity_poly.pdbx_strand_id
1 'polypeptide(L)'
;MALTGDILASYRGPGPVLRRRMAGTGDGRGEARALVTLMLACGLIFVGQWPRLSREAHLSGQELDMLVGGALLGWLFIAPLVLYGIAGISHVIARLFGGKATYLEARMALFWALLAAVPFWLLWGLVAGFIGAGAALNLTGLVAFVAFLALWLAGLYAVEFGDAA
;
A
#
# COMPACT_ATOMS: atom_id res chain seq x y z
N MET A 1 -1.05 15.47 12.08
CA MET A 1 -2.48 15.12 12.27
C MET A 1 -2.61 13.62 12.43
N ALA A 2 -3.77 13.15 12.91
CA ALA A 2 -4.06 11.72 13.04
C ALA A 2 -3.98 11.01 11.68
N LEU A 3 -3.49 9.76 11.71
CA LEU A 3 -3.25 8.93 10.52
C LEU A 3 -4.48 8.77 9.62
N THR A 4 -5.67 8.70 10.22
CA THR A 4 -6.96 8.58 9.53
C THR A 4 -7.32 9.83 8.73
N GLY A 5 -7.00 11.01 9.25
CA GLY A 5 -7.20 12.29 8.56
C GLY A 5 -6.33 12.40 7.31
N ASP A 6 -5.08 11.95 7.40
CA ASP A 6 -4.17 11.93 6.24
C ASP A 6 -4.64 10.94 5.17
N ILE A 7 -5.19 9.79 5.56
CA ILE A 7 -5.78 8.81 4.63
C ILE A 7 -6.97 9.44 3.88
N LEU A 8 -7.90 10.06 4.61
CA LEU A 8 -9.06 10.75 4.01
C LEU A 8 -8.64 11.90 3.07
N ALA A 9 -7.62 12.67 3.46
CA ALA A 9 -7.08 13.74 2.63
C ALA A 9 -6.40 13.21 1.35
N SER A 10 -5.82 12.02 1.39
CA SER A 10 -5.16 11.40 0.22
C SER A 10 -6.14 11.08 -0.91
N TYR A 11 -7.41 10.85 -0.60
CA TYR A 11 -8.46 10.70 -1.62
C TYR A 11 -8.79 11.98 -2.37
N ARG A 12 -8.55 13.14 -1.76
CA ARG A 12 -8.75 14.45 -2.41
C ARG A 12 -7.48 14.98 -3.08
N GLY A 13 -6.31 14.62 -2.54
CA GLY A 13 -5.02 15.02 -3.08
C GLY A 13 -3.86 14.32 -2.37
N PRO A 14 -3.24 13.29 -2.97
CA PRO A 14 -2.13 12.56 -2.34
C PRO A 14 -0.84 13.40 -2.27
N GLY A 15 -0.61 14.30 -3.23
CA GLY A 15 0.59 15.16 -3.30
C GLY A 15 0.82 16.04 -2.07
N PRO A 16 -0.17 16.86 -1.63
CA PRO A 16 -0.04 17.68 -0.42
C PRO A 16 0.21 16.88 0.86
N VAL A 17 -0.34 15.66 0.96
CA VAL A 17 -0.14 14.77 2.12
C VAL A 17 1.28 14.22 2.13
N LEU A 18 1.77 13.76 0.98
CA LEU A 18 3.15 13.31 0.78
C LEU A 18 4.15 14.43 1.12
N ARG A 19 3.96 15.63 0.55
CA ARG A 19 4.78 16.80 0.86
C ARG A 19 4.80 17.14 2.34
N ARG A 20 3.64 17.14 3.00
CA ARG A 20 3.55 17.43 4.43
C ARG A 20 4.26 16.37 5.28
N ARG A 21 4.13 15.09 4.95
CA ARG A 21 4.86 14.01 5.61
C ARG A 21 6.37 14.10 5.34
N MET A 22 6.76 14.67 4.21
CA MET A 22 8.15 14.82 3.82
C MET A 22 8.79 16.14 4.26
N ALA A 23 8.02 17.16 4.67
CA ALA A 23 8.54 18.47 5.08
C ALA A 23 9.47 18.43 6.31
N GLY A 24 9.48 17.33 7.08
CA GLY A 24 10.37 17.13 8.24
C GLY A 24 11.52 16.14 8.00
N THR A 25 11.92 15.90 6.74
CA THR A 25 12.82 14.78 6.37
C THR A 25 14.32 15.14 6.32
N GLY A 26 14.70 16.36 6.68
CA GLY A 26 16.10 16.81 6.65
C GLY A 26 17.08 15.97 7.48
N ASP A 27 16.60 15.21 8.48
CA ASP A 27 17.45 14.52 9.46
C ASP A 27 17.76 13.04 9.14
N GLY A 28 17.60 12.57 7.89
CA GLY A 28 17.81 11.15 7.54
C GLY A 28 16.73 10.17 8.06
N ARG A 29 15.76 10.64 8.85
CA ARG A 29 14.60 9.88 9.36
C ARG A 29 13.52 9.60 8.32
N GLY A 30 13.76 9.94 7.06
CA GLY A 30 12.83 9.70 5.96
C GLY A 30 12.61 8.23 5.67
N GLU A 31 13.71 7.48 5.59
CA GLU A 31 13.69 6.07 5.24
C GLU A 31 13.03 5.23 6.34
N ALA A 32 13.32 5.54 7.61
CA ALA A 32 12.64 4.92 8.74
C ALA A 32 11.12 5.13 8.68
N ARG A 33 10.65 6.33 8.33
CA ARG A 33 9.21 6.61 8.20
C ARG A 33 8.57 5.93 6.99
N ALA A 34 9.29 5.79 5.88
CA ALA A 34 8.86 5.02 4.73
C ALA A 34 8.66 3.55 5.11
N LEU A 35 9.63 2.95 5.81
CA LEU A 35 9.55 1.58 6.29
C LEU A 35 8.41 1.38 7.29
N VAL A 36 8.22 2.29 8.25
CA VAL A 36 7.09 2.22 9.19
C VAL A 36 5.75 2.28 8.46
N THR A 37 5.63 3.14 7.45
CA THR A 37 4.41 3.25 6.62
C THR A 37 4.13 1.95 5.87
N LEU A 38 5.17 1.35 5.29
CA LEU A 38 5.11 0.07 4.59
C LEU A 38 4.73 -1.08 5.53
N MET A 39 5.39 -1.18 6.69
CA MET A 39 5.09 -2.19 7.70
C MET A 39 3.66 -2.08 8.21
N LEU A 40 3.17 -0.86 8.42
CA LEU A 40 1.79 -0.63 8.82
C LEU A 40 0.81 -1.06 7.72
N ALA A 41 1.09 -0.74 6.46
CA ALA A 41 0.26 -1.15 5.33
C ALA A 41 0.21 -2.68 5.21
N CYS A 42 1.37 -3.34 5.20
CA CYS A 42 1.46 -4.80 5.15
C CYS A 42 0.76 -5.47 6.33
N GLY A 43 0.96 -4.97 7.55
CA GLY A 43 0.30 -5.50 8.75
C GLY A 43 -1.22 -5.38 8.69
N LEU A 44 -1.75 -4.24 8.23
CA LEU A 44 -3.19 -4.06 8.08
C LEU A 44 -3.77 -4.95 6.97
N ILE A 45 -3.07 -5.10 5.83
CA ILE A 45 -3.51 -6.01 4.76
C ILE A 45 -3.50 -7.46 5.24
N PHE A 46 -2.48 -7.86 6.01
CA PHE A 46 -2.40 -9.18 6.62
C PHE A 46 -3.60 -9.46 7.53
N VAL A 47 -3.96 -8.53 8.43
CA VAL A 47 -5.16 -8.64 9.27
C VAL A 47 -6.42 -8.73 8.40
N GLY A 48 -6.47 -7.96 7.31
CA GLY A 48 -7.55 -8.04 6.31
C GLY A 48 -7.70 -9.40 5.64
N GLN A 49 -6.64 -10.18 5.51
CA GLN A 49 -6.67 -11.49 4.88
C GLN A 49 -7.12 -12.62 5.82
N TRP A 50 -7.18 -12.40 7.13
CA TRP A 50 -7.57 -13.44 8.09
C TRP A 50 -8.95 -14.07 7.81
N PRO A 51 -10.02 -13.31 7.47
CA PRO A 51 -11.31 -13.91 7.14
C PRO A 51 -11.21 -14.86 5.94
N ARG A 52 -10.43 -14.49 4.92
CA ARG A 52 -10.19 -15.34 3.75
C ARG A 52 -9.43 -16.62 4.14
N LEU A 53 -8.34 -16.50 4.88
CA LEU A 53 -7.51 -17.64 5.30
C LEU A 53 -8.30 -18.60 6.20
N SER A 54 -9.13 -18.07 7.10
CA SER A 54 -10.01 -18.86 7.95
C SER A 54 -11.00 -19.69 7.13
N ARG A 55 -11.63 -19.09 6.11
CA ARG A 55 -12.53 -19.80 5.20
C ARG A 55 -11.78 -20.85 4.37
N GLU A 56 -10.59 -20.53 3.90
CA GLU A 56 -9.75 -21.46 3.14
C GLU A 56 -9.34 -22.67 3.97
N ALA A 57 -8.89 -22.47 5.22
CA ALA A 57 -8.61 -23.54 6.17
C ALA A 57 -9.84 -24.44 6.38
N HIS A 58 -11.01 -23.82 6.58
CA HIS A 58 -12.24 -24.56 6.81
C HIS A 58 -12.70 -25.40 5.61
N LEU A 59 -12.56 -24.88 4.39
CA LEU A 59 -13.00 -25.57 3.16
C LEU A 59 -12.01 -26.63 2.67
N SER A 60 -10.70 -26.40 2.87
CA SER A 60 -9.64 -27.29 2.38
C SER A 60 -9.19 -28.33 3.40
N GLY A 61 -9.58 -28.18 4.67
CA GLY A 61 -9.09 -29.01 5.78
C GLY A 61 -7.63 -28.76 6.16
N GLN A 62 -7.00 -27.71 5.61
CA GLN A 62 -5.63 -27.33 5.97
C GLN A 62 -5.58 -26.69 7.36
N GLU A 63 -4.42 -26.78 8.02
CA GLU A 63 -4.19 -26.11 9.28
C GLU A 63 -4.12 -24.59 9.11
N LEU A 64 -4.93 -23.88 9.89
CA LEU A 64 -4.98 -22.42 9.85
C LEU A 64 -3.62 -21.79 10.19
N ASP A 65 -2.89 -22.37 11.13
CA ASP A 65 -1.59 -21.85 11.57
C ASP A 65 -0.56 -21.87 10.44
N MET A 66 -0.61 -22.89 9.57
CA MET A 66 0.23 -22.97 8.38
C MET A 66 -0.09 -21.85 7.39
N LEU A 67 -1.39 -21.62 7.11
CA LEU A 67 -1.85 -20.58 6.19
C LEU A 67 -1.54 -19.17 6.71
N VAL A 68 -1.80 -18.92 8.00
CA VAL A 68 -1.51 -17.64 8.66
C VAL A 68 0.00 -17.41 8.74
N GLY A 69 0.79 -18.43 9.07
CA GLY A 69 2.25 -18.36 9.09
C GLY A 69 2.84 -18.03 7.72
N GLY A 70 2.35 -18.68 6.66
CA GLY A 70 2.73 -18.38 5.27
C GLY A 70 2.36 -16.95 4.86
N ALA A 71 1.16 -16.50 5.20
CA ALA A 71 0.71 -15.13 4.92
C ALA A 71 1.53 -14.09 5.69
N LEU A 72 1.90 -14.35 6.96
CA LEU A 72 2.75 -13.47 7.76
C LEU A 72 4.13 -13.33 7.13
N LEU A 73 4.76 -14.44 6.74
CA LEU A 73 6.04 -14.43 6.03
C LEU A 73 5.93 -13.63 4.73
N GLY A 74 4.87 -13.89 3.96
CA GLY A 74 4.56 -13.19 2.71
C GLY A 74 4.44 -11.68 2.89
N TRP A 75 3.68 -11.20 3.88
CA TRP A 75 3.40 -9.77 4.04
C TRP A 75 4.46 -9.00 4.84
N LEU A 76 5.08 -9.60 5.86
CA LEU A 76 6.06 -8.89 6.70
C LEU A 76 7.48 -8.98 6.16
N PHE A 77 7.83 -9.99 5.36
CA PHE A 77 9.20 -10.18 4.85
C PHE A 77 9.27 -10.06 3.33
N ILE A 78 8.43 -10.79 2.59
CA ILE A 78 8.54 -10.85 1.12
C ILE A 78 7.96 -9.57 0.47
N ALA A 79 6.74 -9.18 0.81
CA ALA A 79 6.05 -8.04 0.21
C ALA A 79 6.84 -6.73 0.34
N PRO A 80 7.48 -6.40 1.48
CA PRO A 80 8.27 -5.19 1.61
C PRO A 80 9.48 -5.16 0.67
N LEU A 81 10.16 -6.29 0.50
CA LEU A 81 11.29 -6.41 -0.44
C LEU A 81 10.83 -6.23 -1.89
N VAL A 82 9.71 -6.86 -2.25
CA VAL A 82 9.12 -6.72 -3.59
C VAL A 82 8.69 -5.27 -3.85
N LEU A 83 8.00 -4.64 -2.90
CA LEU A 83 7.55 -3.25 -3.00
C LEU A 83 8.72 -2.27 -3.06
N TYR A 84 9.83 -2.56 -2.37
CA TYR A 84 11.05 -1.76 -2.49
C TYR A 84 11.66 -1.86 -3.90
N GLY A 85 11.68 -3.06 -4.48
CA GLY A 85 12.08 -3.29 -5.87
C GLY A 85 11.19 -2.54 -6.86
N ILE A 86 9.87 -2.63 -6.70
CA ILE A 86 8.89 -1.90 -7.53
C ILE A 86 9.08 -0.40 -7.41
N ALA A 87 9.28 0.13 -6.20
CA ALA A 87 9.55 1.56 -5.99
C ALA A 87 10.81 2.01 -6.73
N GLY A 88 11.88 1.20 -6.67
CA GLY A 88 13.12 1.47 -7.40
C GLY A 88 12.92 1.47 -8.92
N ILE A 89 12.25 0.46 -9.46
CA ILE A 89 11.94 0.36 -10.90
C ILE A 89 11.08 1.54 -11.36
N SER A 90 10.07 1.90 -10.57
CA SER A 90 9.14 2.99 -10.91
C SER A 90 9.84 4.33 -10.95
N HIS A 91 10.77 4.57 -10.01
CA HIS A 91 11.62 5.75 -10.05
C HIS A 91 12.54 5.77 -11.28
N VAL A 92 13.11 4.63 -11.67
CA VAL A 92 13.95 4.54 -12.88
C VAL A 92 13.12 4.85 -14.13
N ILE A 93 11.93 4.27 -14.26
CA ILE A 93 11.02 4.54 -15.38
C ILE A 93 10.67 6.03 -15.43
N ALA A 94 10.26 6.61 -14.32
CA ALA A 94 9.94 8.02 -14.23
C ALA A 94 11.12 8.94 -14.58
N ARG A 95 12.34 8.56 -14.18
CA ARG A 95 13.55 9.30 -14.53
C ARG A 95 13.79 9.31 -16.03
N LEU A 96 13.43 8.25 -16.75
CA LEU A 96 13.47 8.22 -18.22
C LEU A 96 12.48 9.21 -18.86
N PHE A 97 11.37 9.51 -18.17
CA PHE A 97 10.37 10.51 -18.58
C PHE A 97 10.62 11.92 -18.01
N GLY A 98 11.79 12.17 -17.39
CA GLY A 98 12.18 13.49 -16.90
C GLY A 98 11.76 13.81 -15.45
N GLY A 99 11.36 12.80 -14.66
CA GLY A 99 11.04 12.97 -13.24
C GLY A 99 12.24 13.47 -12.41
N LYS A 100 12.00 14.43 -11.51
CA LYS A 100 13.04 15.08 -10.68
C LYS A 100 13.07 14.60 -9.22
N ALA A 101 12.20 13.65 -8.87
CA ALA A 101 12.06 13.15 -7.51
C ALA A 101 13.33 12.44 -7.00
N THR A 102 13.51 12.35 -5.69
CA THR A 102 14.50 11.44 -5.11
C THR A 102 13.94 10.03 -4.91
N TYR A 103 14.81 9.01 -4.83
CA TYR A 103 14.42 7.62 -4.54
C TYR A 103 13.54 7.49 -3.30
N LEU A 104 13.80 8.31 -2.27
CA LEU A 104 13.02 8.32 -1.05
C LEU A 104 11.57 8.76 -1.30
N GLU A 105 11.38 9.75 -2.15
CA GLU A 105 10.06 10.32 -2.44
C GLU A 105 9.22 9.35 -3.28
N ALA A 106 9.83 8.71 -4.27
CA ALA A 106 9.17 7.67 -5.08
C ALA A 106 8.74 6.47 -4.23
N ARG A 107 9.59 6.04 -3.28
CA ARG A 107 9.25 4.99 -2.31
C ARG A 107 8.11 5.42 -1.40
N MET A 108 8.17 6.63 -0.86
CA MET A 108 7.13 7.15 0.01
C MET A 108 5.79 7.25 -0.73
N ALA A 109 5.77 7.66 -2.00
CA ALA A 109 4.57 7.70 -2.82
C ALA A 109 3.90 6.32 -2.95
N LEU A 110 4.70 5.28 -3.24
CA LEU A 110 4.21 3.90 -3.33
C LEU A 110 3.69 3.39 -1.97
N PHE A 111 4.47 3.54 -0.91
CA PHE A 111 4.14 2.99 0.40
C PHE A 111 2.93 3.72 1.02
N TRP A 112 2.84 5.02 0.80
CA TRP A 112 1.69 5.81 1.21
C TRP A 112 0.44 5.44 0.44
N ALA A 113 0.52 5.24 -0.87
CA ALA A 113 -0.60 4.78 -1.68
C ALA A 113 -1.11 3.41 -1.22
N LEU A 114 -0.20 2.49 -0.89
CA LEU A 114 -0.56 1.19 -0.34
C LEU A 114 -1.30 1.33 1.00
N LEU A 115 -0.79 2.17 1.90
CA LEU A 115 -1.43 2.43 3.19
C LEU A 115 -2.81 3.10 3.03
N ALA A 116 -2.93 4.07 2.13
CA ALA A 116 -4.17 4.78 1.88
C ALA A 116 -5.24 3.86 1.25
N ALA A 117 -4.83 2.86 0.45
CA ALA A 117 -5.71 1.85 -0.14
C ALA A 117 -6.13 0.72 0.83
N VAL A 118 -5.55 0.66 2.04
CA VAL A 118 -5.86 -0.38 3.06
C VAL A 118 -7.36 -0.59 3.29
N PRO A 119 -8.22 0.45 3.43
CA PRO A 119 -9.65 0.24 3.66
C PRO A 119 -10.30 -0.64 2.58
N PHE A 120 -9.87 -0.52 1.33
CA PHE A 120 -10.37 -1.36 0.24
C PHE A 120 -9.81 -2.78 0.30
N TRP A 121 -8.54 -2.95 0.67
CA TRP A 121 -7.95 -4.27 0.91
C TRP A 121 -8.64 -5.03 2.04
N LEU A 122 -8.98 -4.33 3.13
CA LEU A 122 -9.75 -4.88 4.24
C LEU A 122 -11.15 -5.29 3.79
N LEU A 123 -11.83 -4.44 3.01
CA LEU A 123 -13.15 -4.74 2.45
C LEU A 123 -13.11 -5.98 1.55
N TRP A 124 -12.12 -6.07 0.66
CA TRP A 124 -11.93 -7.23 -0.20
C TRP A 124 -11.69 -8.51 0.59
N GLY A 125 -10.85 -8.47 1.62
CA GLY A 125 -10.59 -9.61 2.50
C GLY A 125 -11.83 -10.05 3.28
N LEU A 126 -12.66 -9.10 3.71
CA LEU A 126 -13.96 -9.36 4.33
C LEU A 126 -14.91 -10.07 3.36
N VAL A 127 -15.04 -9.57 2.12
CA VAL A 127 -15.87 -10.19 1.08
C VAL A 127 -15.37 -11.60 0.74
N ALA A 128 -14.06 -11.80 0.66
CA ALA A 128 -13.46 -13.10 0.43
C ALA A 128 -13.77 -14.12 1.54
N GLY A 129 -13.75 -13.67 2.80
CA GLY A 129 -14.04 -14.50 3.97
C GLY A 129 -15.51 -14.80 4.18
N PHE A 130 -16.41 -13.83 4.00
CA PHE A 130 -17.84 -14.02 4.31
C PHE A 130 -18.67 -14.49 3.12
N ILE A 131 -18.42 -13.96 1.92
CA ILE A 131 -19.21 -14.28 0.72
C ILE A 131 -18.51 -15.37 -0.09
N GLY A 132 -17.21 -15.18 -0.34
CA GLY A 132 -16.40 -16.11 -1.11
C GLY A 132 -16.26 -15.76 -2.58
N ALA A 133 -15.91 -16.77 -3.39
CA ALA A 133 -15.67 -16.61 -4.81
C ALA A 133 -16.95 -16.16 -5.54
N GLY A 134 -16.85 -15.09 -6.32
CA GLY A 134 -17.97 -14.53 -7.08
C GLY A 134 -17.71 -13.13 -7.61
N ALA A 135 -18.73 -12.54 -8.24
CA ALA A 135 -18.64 -11.20 -8.82
C ALA A 135 -18.28 -10.13 -7.77
N ALA A 136 -18.82 -10.22 -6.55
CA ALA A 136 -18.54 -9.29 -5.47
C ALA A 136 -17.04 -9.28 -5.08
N LEU A 137 -16.40 -10.45 -5.03
CA LEU A 137 -14.97 -10.58 -4.73
C LEU A 137 -14.12 -9.93 -5.83
N ASN A 138 -14.46 -10.21 -7.08
CA ASN A 138 -13.74 -9.64 -8.23
C ASN A 138 -13.92 -8.12 -8.31
N LEU A 139 -15.13 -7.62 -8.07
CA LEU A 139 -15.43 -6.18 -8.07
C LEU A 139 -14.69 -5.45 -6.95
N THR A 140 -14.76 -5.95 -5.72
CA THR A 140 -14.05 -5.33 -4.59
C THR A 140 -12.53 -5.38 -4.76
N GLY A 141 -12.00 -6.47 -5.35
CA GLY A 141 -10.59 -6.58 -5.68
C GLY A 141 -10.17 -5.58 -6.76
N LEU A 142 -10.99 -5.43 -7.80
CA LEU A 142 -10.77 -4.43 -8.85
C LEU A 142 -10.80 -3.01 -8.29
N VAL A 143 -11.78 -2.70 -7.43
CA VAL A 143 -11.86 -1.38 -6.78
C VAL A 143 -10.64 -1.13 -5.91
N ALA A 144 -10.19 -2.11 -5.12
CA ALA A 144 -8.98 -1.97 -4.30
C ALA A 144 -7.74 -1.72 -5.16
N PHE A 145 -7.61 -2.46 -6.26
CA PHE A 145 -6.49 -2.33 -7.19
C PHE A 145 -6.50 -0.98 -7.91
N VAL A 146 -7.65 -0.55 -8.44
CA VAL A 146 -7.80 0.75 -9.10
C VAL A 146 -7.56 1.89 -8.13
N ALA A 147 -8.07 1.81 -6.91
CA ALA A 147 -7.82 2.83 -5.87
C ALA A 147 -6.33 2.94 -5.54
N PHE A 148 -5.65 1.80 -5.37
CA PHE A 148 -4.21 1.76 -5.16
C PHE A 148 -3.44 2.39 -6.34
N LEU A 149 -3.74 1.99 -7.57
CA LEU A 149 -3.09 2.54 -8.77
C LEU A 149 -3.34 4.05 -8.91
N ALA A 150 -4.57 4.51 -8.70
CA ALA A 150 -4.93 5.92 -8.80
C ALA A 150 -4.18 6.77 -7.77
N LEU A 151 -4.15 6.32 -6.50
CA LEU A 151 -3.41 6.99 -5.43
C LEU A 151 -1.91 6.99 -5.68
N TRP A 152 -1.39 5.88 -6.20
CA TRP A 152 0.03 5.73 -6.49
C TRP A 152 0.48 6.61 -7.65
N LEU A 153 -0.20 6.55 -8.79
CA LEU A 153 0.13 7.36 -9.96
C LEU A 153 -0.04 8.86 -9.68
N ALA A 154 -1.10 9.25 -8.97
CA ALA A 154 -1.30 10.65 -8.57
C ALA A 154 -0.23 11.12 -7.57
N GLY A 155 0.19 10.25 -6.64
CA GLY A 155 1.27 10.54 -5.71
C GLY A 155 2.62 10.66 -6.41
N LEU A 156 2.92 9.74 -7.32
CA LEU A 156 4.15 9.74 -8.11
C LEU A 156 4.23 10.99 -8.99
N TYR A 157 3.15 11.30 -9.71
CA TYR A 157 3.07 12.50 -10.55
C TYR A 157 3.28 13.78 -9.74
N ALA A 158 2.64 13.90 -8.57
CA ALA A 158 2.77 15.07 -7.72
C ALA A 158 4.19 15.26 -7.14
N VAL A 159 4.93 14.16 -6.97
CA VAL A 159 6.29 14.19 -6.44
C VAL A 159 7.31 14.42 -7.56
N GLU A 160 7.07 13.90 -8.76
CA GLU A 160 8.02 13.98 -9.88
C GLU A 160 7.85 15.21 -10.76
N PHE A 161 6.62 15.68 -10.93
CA PHE A 161 6.25 16.78 -11.81
C PHE A 161 5.55 17.94 -11.07
N GLY A 162 5.19 17.76 -9.79
CA GLY A 162 4.61 18.83 -9.00
C GLY A 162 5.67 19.86 -8.61
N ASP A 163 5.51 21.10 -9.10
CA ASP A 163 6.42 22.22 -8.84
C ASP A 163 6.75 22.38 -7.37
N ALA A 164 8.05 22.32 -7.04
CA ALA A 164 8.58 22.78 -5.77
C ALA A 164 8.28 24.27 -5.62
N ALA A 165 7.12 24.56 -5.06
CA ALA A 165 6.65 25.89 -4.66
C ALA A 165 6.05 25.76 -3.26
#